data_AF-A0A1H0HLS3-F1
#
_entry.id   AF-A0A1H0HLS3-F1
#
_cell.length_a   1.000
_cell.length_b   1.000
_cell.length_c   1.000
_cell.angle_alpha   90.00
_cell.angle_beta   90.00
_cell.angle_gamma   90.00
#
_symmetry.space_group_name_H-M   'P 1'
#
loop_
_entity.id
_entity.type
_entity.pdbx_description
1 polymer ?
#
loop_
_entity_poly.entity_id
_entity_poly.type
_entity_poly.pdbx_seq_one_letter_code
_entity_poly.pdbx_strand_id
1 'polypeptide(L)'
;MTRVSLRIAVVALGLSVLPASGQTANRAPARTGPDKTADRRSGPPVIGCLSLANYRMLMHNGAQAAAAQLADPKADHLGCAALSRADITGIVDRVSLGGQSYDCAGLRATTACHWIEAGAADRSGPAGR
;
A
#
# COMPACT_ATOMS: atom_id res chain seq x y z
N MET A 1 -44.64 0.55 -15.69
CA MET A 1 -45.22 1.91 -15.62
C MET A 1 -45.40 2.30 -14.16
N THR A 2 -44.48 3.05 -13.55
CA THR A 2 -44.74 3.77 -12.28
C THR A 2 -43.63 4.78 -11.95
N ARG A 3 -43.93 6.04 -12.30
CA ARG A 3 -43.69 7.31 -11.59
C ARG A 3 -42.27 7.72 -11.17
N VAL A 4 -41.72 8.57 -12.04
CA VAL A 4 -40.79 9.68 -11.81
C VAL A 4 -41.18 10.52 -10.58
N SER A 5 -40.20 10.90 -9.76
CA SER A 5 -40.30 12.05 -8.86
C SER A 5 -38.94 12.75 -8.76
N LEU A 6 -38.77 13.67 -9.70
CA LEU A 6 -37.73 14.69 -9.79
C LEU A 6 -37.96 15.72 -8.68
N ARG A 7 -37.03 15.87 -7.73
CA ARG A 7 -36.98 17.04 -6.84
C ARG A 7 -35.76 17.87 -7.18
N ILE A 8 -35.97 18.83 -8.06
CA ILE A 8 -35.08 19.98 -8.30
C ILE A 8 -35.21 20.90 -7.09
N ALA A 9 -34.09 21.23 -6.44
CA ALA A 9 -33.99 22.38 -5.56
C ALA A 9 -32.87 23.29 -6.08
N VAL A 10 -33.27 24.53 -6.34
CA VAL A 10 -32.56 25.60 -7.02
C VAL A 10 -31.59 26.30 -6.05
N VAL A 11 -30.34 26.46 -6.54
CA VAL A 11 -29.41 27.60 -6.45
C VAL A 11 -29.47 28.50 -5.20
N ALA A 12 -28.33 28.61 -4.52
CA ALA A 12 -27.92 29.85 -3.86
C ALA A 12 -26.47 30.19 -4.26
N LEU A 13 -26.35 31.18 -5.15
CA LEU A 13 -25.13 31.93 -5.43
C LEU A 13 -24.83 32.83 -4.22
N GLY A 14 -23.68 32.61 -3.56
CA GLY A 14 -23.15 33.50 -2.54
C GLY A 14 -21.75 33.99 -2.93
N LEU A 15 -21.68 35.05 -3.74
CA LEU A 15 -20.47 35.84 -3.94
C LEU A 15 -20.35 36.84 -2.78
N SER A 16 -19.28 36.73 -1.99
CA SER A 16 -18.87 37.76 -1.03
C SER A 16 -17.42 38.14 -1.30
N VAL A 17 -17.21 39.43 -1.54
CA VAL A 17 -15.96 40.07 -1.95
C VAL A 17 -15.33 40.83 -0.76
N LEU A 18 -14.08 40.46 -0.44
CA LEU A 18 -12.89 41.19 0.09
C LEU A 18 -13.01 42.09 1.36
N PRO A 19 -11.96 42.08 2.23
CA PRO A 19 -10.88 43.04 2.01
C PRO A 19 -9.46 42.47 2.05
N ALA A 20 -8.59 43.18 1.35
CA ALA A 20 -7.16 42.97 1.22
C ALA A 20 -6.40 43.28 2.52
N SER A 21 -5.59 42.33 2.97
CA SER A 21 -4.48 42.59 3.90
C SER A 21 -3.18 42.45 3.11
N GLY A 22 -2.68 43.57 2.60
CA GLY A 22 -1.32 43.66 2.10
C GLY A 22 -0.35 43.56 3.27
N GLN A 23 0.47 42.51 3.31
CA GLN A 23 1.70 42.48 4.07
C GLN A 23 2.83 41.91 3.20
N THR A 24 3.63 42.87 2.71
CA THR A 24 5.09 42.80 2.56
C THR A 24 5.68 41.50 2.01
N ALA A 25 6.09 41.59 0.75
CA ALA A 25 7.05 40.72 0.11
C ALA A 25 8.31 40.53 0.97
N ASN A 26 8.44 39.34 1.55
CA ASN A 26 9.74 38.81 1.94
C ASN A 26 10.10 37.70 0.94
N ARG A 27 10.77 38.10 -0.14
CA ARG A 27 11.34 37.17 -1.13
C ARG A 27 12.64 36.62 -0.53
N ALA A 28 12.58 35.41 0.00
CA ALA A 28 13.75 34.59 0.30
C ALA A 28 13.39 33.10 0.09
N PRO A 29 14.37 32.28 -0.30
CA PRO A 29 14.30 31.53 -1.55
C PRO A 29 13.50 30.24 -1.45
N ALA A 30 12.91 29.87 -2.59
CA ALA A 30 12.42 28.53 -2.89
C ALA A 30 13.53 27.51 -2.56
N ARG A 31 13.38 26.81 -1.44
CA ARG A 31 14.01 25.51 -1.29
C ARG A 31 13.14 24.53 -2.08
N THR A 32 13.44 24.44 -3.37
CA THR A 32 13.24 23.22 -4.16
C THR A 32 14.19 22.17 -3.59
N GLY A 33 13.88 21.68 -2.39
CA GLY A 33 14.44 20.43 -1.91
C GLY A 33 13.63 19.32 -2.57
N PRO A 34 14.25 18.33 -3.24
CA PRO A 34 13.52 17.15 -3.65
C PRO A 34 12.82 16.61 -2.41
N ASP A 35 11.51 16.42 -2.51
CA ASP A 35 10.70 15.70 -1.55
C ASP A 35 11.38 14.35 -1.35
N LYS A 36 12.21 14.27 -0.31
CA LYS A 36 12.88 13.05 0.09
C LYS A 36 11.84 12.24 0.87
N THR A 37 10.78 11.86 0.18
CA THR A 37 10.19 10.55 0.35
C THR A 37 11.30 9.57 0.00
N ALA A 38 12.21 9.36 0.96
CA ALA A 38 13.15 8.27 0.95
C ALA A 38 12.33 7.05 0.55
N ASP A 39 12.69 6.46 -0.59
CA ASP A 39 11.89 5.48 -1.30
C ASP A 39 11.47 4.37 -0.33
N ARG A 40 10.25 4.47 0.23
CA ARG A 40 9.73 3.50 1.19
C ARG A 40 9.64 2.10 0.56
N ARG A 41 9.82 2.01 -0.76
CA ARG A 41 9.86 0.79 -1.56
C ARG A 41 11.27 0.20 -1.73
N SER A 42 12.32 0.84 -1.21
CA SER A 42 13.70 0.32 -1.21
C SER A 42 14.02 -0.66 -0.06
N GLY A 43 13.00 -1.12 0.68
CA GLY A 43 13.17 -2.14 1.72
C GLY A 43 13.40 -3.56 1.18
N PRO A 44 13.74 -4.54 2.03
CA PRO A 44 13.90 -5.93 1.62
C PRO A 44 12.59 -6.49 1.01
N PRO A 45 12.67 -7.48 0.11
CA PRO A 45 11.49 -8.13 -0.46
C PRO A 45 10.50 -8.61 0.60
N VAL A 46 9.21 -8.58 0.27
CA VAL A 46 8.13 -9.06 1.13
C VAL A 46 7.70 -10.43 0.65
N ILE A 47 7.63 -11.42 1.53
CA ILE A 47 7.05 -12.72 1.17
C ILE A 47 5.54 -12.55 1.06
N GLY A 48 4.96 -12.97 -0.08
CA GLY A 48 3.51 -12.99 -0.26
C GLY A 48 3.03 -14.18 -1.09
N CYS A 49 1.79 -14.58 -0.87
CA CYS A 49 1.19 -15.75 -1.52
C CYS A 49 -0.21 -15.44 -2.05
N LEU A 50 -0.61 -16.05 -3.17
CA LEU A 50 -1.98 -15.90 -3.70
C LEU A 50 -3.04 -16.43 -2.70
N SER A 51 -2.71 -17.49 -1.96
CA SER A 51 -3.57 -18.09 -0.94
C SER A 51 -3.15 -17.67 0.46
N LEU A 52 -4.07 -17.12 1.25
CA LEU A 52 -3.82 -16.78 2.66
C LEU A 52 -3.51 -18.03 3.50
N ALA A 53 -4.15 -19.15 3.21
CA ALA A 53 -3.85 -20.41 3.90
C ALA A 53 -2.40 -20.85 3.66
N ASN A 54 -1.93 -20.71 2.42
CA ASN A 54 -0.55 -21.06 2.06
C ASN A 54 0.45 -20.09 2.70
N TYR A 55 0.12 -18.80 2.74
CA TYR A 55 0.92 -17.81 3.47
C TYR A 55 1.09 -18.20 4.95
N ARG A 56 -0.01 -18.51 5.63
CA ARG A 56 0.01 -18.92 7.05
C ARG A 56 0.80 -20.21 7.26
N MET A 57 0.71 -21.15 6.34
CA MET A 57 1.48 -22.40 6.41
C MET A 57 2.98 -22.15 6.22
N LEU A 58 3.37 -21.39 5.19
CA LEU A 58 4.76 -21.06 4.92
C LEU A 58 5.40 -20.27 6.07
N MET A 59 4.66 -19.32 6.63
CA MET A 59 5.14 -18.45 7.72
C MET A 59 5.06 -19.11 9.11
N HIS A 60 4.55 -20.34 9.22
CA HIS A 60 4.34 -21.02 10.50
C HIS A 60 5.63 -21.12 11.33
N ASN A 61 6.76 -21.38 10.67
CA ASN A 61 8.08 -21.48 11.29
C ASN A 61 8.87 -20.15 11.28
N GLY A 62 8.22 -19.05 10.88
CA GLY A 62 8.82 -17.72 10.83
C GLY A 62 9.43 -17.33 9.47
N ALA A 63 9.72 -16.03 9.33
CA ALA A 63 10.13 -15.42 8.05
C ALA A 63 11.45 -15.98 7.48
N GLN A 64 12.41 -16.34 8.35
CA GLN A 64 13.70 -16.88 7.91
C GLN A 64 13.54 -18.28 7.29
N ALA A 65 12.74 -19.15 7.91
CA ALA A 65 12.44 -20.47 7.38
C ALA A 65 11.66 -20.37 6.06
N ALA A 66 10.68 -19.47 6.00
CA ALA A 66 9.94 -19.17 4.77
C ALA A 66 10.88 -18.70 3.64
N ALA A 67 11.80 -17.79 3.92
CA ALA A 67 12.78 -17.31 2.95
C ALA A 67 13.71 -18.43 2.46
N ALA A 68 14.17 -19.31 3.37
CA ALA A 68 14.99 -20.47 3.01
C ALA A 68 14.22 -21.44 2.11
N GLN A 69 12.95 -21.72 2.40
CA GLN A 69 12.10 -22.56 1.55
C GLN A 69 11.87 -21.95 0.16
N LEU A 70 11.70 -20.63 0.06
CA LEU A 70 11.57 -19.95 -1.23
C LEU A 70 12.88 -19.87 -2.03
N ALA A 71 14.03 -20.00 -1.38
CA ALA A 71 15.33 -20.03 -2.04
C ALA A 71 15.69 -21.41 -2.62
N ASP A 72 15.02 -22.49 -2.18
CA ASP A 72 15.25 -23.84 -2.70
C ASP A 72 14.44 -24.09 -3.98
N PRO A 73 15.07 -24.20 -5.17
CA PRO A 73 14.35 -24.40 -6.43
C PRO A 73 13.62 -25.75 -6.54
N LYS A 74 13.84 -26.67 -5.59
CA LYS A 74 13.17 -27.98 -5.54
C LYS A 74 11.98 -27.99 -4.57
N ALA A 75 11.80 -26.96 -3.76
CA ALA A 75 10.73 -26.90 -2.79
C ALA A 75 9.39 -26.57 -3.46
N ASP A 76 8.30 -27.08 -2.88
CA ASP A 76 6.97 -26.56 -3.21
C ASP A 76 6.81 -25.18 -2.58
N HIS A 77 6.70 -24.17 -3.44
CA HIS A 77 6.53 -22.78 -3.04
C HIS A 77 5.08 -22.40 -2.76
N LEU A 78 4.10 -23.28 -2.99
CA LEU A 78 2.70 -23.07 -2.60
C LEU A 78 2.05 -21.82 -3.22
N GLY A 79 2.57 -21.34 -4.36
CA GLY A 79 2.16 -20.06 -4.96
C GLY A 79 2.58 -18.83 -4.15
N CYS A 80 3.60 -18.97 -3.31
CA CYS A 80 4.28 -17.91 -2.59
C CYS A 80 5.54 -17.46 -3.34
N ALA A 81 5.90 -16.19 -3.17
CA ALA A 81 7.11 -15.62 -3.75
C ALA A 81 7.67 -14.48 -2.88
N ALA A 82 8.95 -14.17 -3.07
CA ALA A 82 9.53 -12.92 -2.61
C ALA A 82 9.14 -11.80 -3.58
N LEU A 83 8.35 -10.84 -3.09
CA LEU A 83 7.79 -9.74 -3.87
C LEU A 83 8.64 -8.49 -3.70
N SER A 84 8.97 -7.81 -4.80
CA SER A 84 9.54 -6.47 -4.73
C SER A 84 8.49 -5.50 -4.21
N ARG A 85 8.87 -4.66 -3.25
CA ARG A 85 7.99 -3.58 -2.75
C ARG A 85 7.65 -2.56 -3.83
N ALA A 86 8.51 -2.42 -4.84
CA ALA A 86 8.28 -1.54 -5.98
C ALA A 86 7.10 -2.01 -6.87
N ASP A 87 6.83 -3.32 -6.86
CA ASP A 87 5.77 -3.94 -7.67
C ASP A 87 4.40 -3.92 -6.99
N ILE A 88 4.35 -3.64 -5.68
CA ILE A 88 3.12 -3.48 -4.91
C ILE A 88 2.44 -2.17 -5.32
N THR A 89 1.23 -2.26 -5.84
CA THR A 89 0.44 -1.11 -6.31
C THR A 89 -0.47 -0.55 -5.23
N GLY A 90 -0.76 -1.32 -4.18
CA GLY A 90 -1.56 -0.92 -3.04
C GLY A 90 -2.10 -2.13 -2.28
N ILE A 91 -2.86 -1.87 -1.21
CA ILE A 91 -3.59 -2.91 -0.47
C ILE A 91 -5.03 -2.95 -0.98
N VAL A 92 -5.46 -4.10 -1.51
CA VAL A 92 -6.80 -4.29 -2.10
C VAL A 92 -7.81 -4.83 -1.10
N ASP A 93 -7.35 -5.57 -0.08
CA ASP A 93 -8.21 -6.14 0.95
C ASP A 93 -7.42 -6.34 2.26
N ARG A 94 -8.14 -6.50 3.38
CA ARG A 94 -7.57 -6.77 4.70
C ARG A 94 -8.42 -7.78 5.45
N VAL A 95 -7.77 -8.69 6.17
CA VAL A 95 -8.47 -9.67 7.01
C VAL A 95 -7.73 -9.91 8.31
N SER A 96 -8.48 -10.14 9.38
CA SER A 96 -7.95 -10.61 10.65
C SER A 96 -8.41 -12.05 10.90
N LEU A 97 -7.46 -12.95 11.18
CA LEU A 97 -7.72 -14.37 11.37
C LEU A 97 -6.78 -14.94 12.43
N GLY A 98 -7.35 -15.53 13.50
CA GLY A 98 -6.58 -16.10 14.60
C GLY A 98 -5.72 -15.06 15.35
N GLY A 99 -6.24 -13.84 15.52
CA GLY A 99 -5.53 -12.75 16.21
C GLY A 99 -4.40 -12.09 15.40
N GLN A 100 -4.20 -12.50 14.15
CA GLN A 100 -3.22 -11.91 13.23
C GLN A 100 -3.94 -11.18 12.10
N SER A 101 -3.35 -10.09 11.61
CA SER A 101 -3.90 -9.32 10.49
C SER A 101 -3.03 -9.46 9.24
N TYR A 102 -3.70 -9.50 8.10
CA TYR A 102 -3.08 -9.72 6.79
C TYR A 102 -3.62 -8.68 5.81
N ASP A 103 -2.73 -8.20 4.96
CA ASP A 103 -3.08 -7.34 3.84
C ASP A 103 -3.02 -8.17 2.54
N CYS A 104 -3.98 -7.98 1.64
CA CYS A 104 -3.85 -8.46 0.26
C CYS A 104 -3.24 -7.36 -0.59
N ALA A 105 -1.98 -7.54 -0.99
CA ALA A 105 -1.24 -6.59 -1.80
C ALA A 105 -1.54 -6.80 -3.29
N GLY A 106 -2.03 -5.77 -3.96
CA GLY A 106 -2.14 -5.74 -5.42
C GLY A 106 -0.75 -5.62 -6.05
N LEU A 107 -0.52 -6.32 -7.16
CA LEU A 107 0.75 -6.30 -7.90
C LEU A 107 0.54 -5.78 -9.32
N ARG A 108 1.55 -5.13 -9.89
CA ARG A 108 1.48 -4.61 -11.26
C ARG A 108 1.35 -5.72 -12.31
N ALA A 109 1.98 -6.88 -12.07
CA ALA A 109 2.12 -7.95 -13.05
C ALA A 109 0.88 -8.86 -13.17
N THR A 110 -0.09 -8.76 -12.25
CA THR A 110 -1.22 -9.68 -12.17
C THR A 110 -2.46 -9.01 -11.58
N THR A 111 -3.64 -9.51 -11.94
CA THR A 111 -4.92 -9.07 -11.35
C THR A 111 -5.20 -9.71 -10.00
N ALA A 112 -4.47 -10.76 -9.62
CA ALA A 112 -4.60 -11.41 -8.32
C ALA A 112 -3.73 -10.72 -7.26
N CYS A 113 -4.29 -10.43 -6.09
CA CYS A 113 -3.51 -9.94 -4.97
C CYS A 113 -2.75 -11.07 -4.24
N HIS A 114 -1.71 -10.70 -3.52
CA HIS A 114 -0.91 -11.60 -2.70
C HIS A 114 -1.05 -11.23 -1.23
N TRP A 115 -1.38 -12.20 -0.39
CA TRP A 115 -1.48 -12.04 1.05
C TRP A 115 -0.09 -11.90 1.67
N ILE A 116 0.07 -10.87 2.50
CA ILE A 116 1.27 -10.52 3.24
C ILE A 116 0.90 -10.19 4.70
N GLU A 117 1.89 -10.15 5.60
CA GLU A 117 1.71 -9.60 6.94
C GLU A 117 1.24 -8.14 6.85
N ALA A 118 0.27 -7.74 7.69
CA ALA A 118 -0.23 -6.38 7.69
C ALA A 118 0.91 -5.34 7.87
N GLY A 119 0.89 -4.28 7.06
CA GLY A 119 1.92 -3.23 7.06
C GLY A 119 3.28 -3.69 6.51
N ALA A 120 3.41 -4.91 6.01
CA ALA A 120 4.65 -5.37 5.42
C ALA A 120 5.04 -4.55 4.19
N ALA A 121 4.09 -4.05 3.40
CA ALA A 121 4.35 -3.23 2.21
C ALA A 121 5.06 -1.90 2.52
N ASP A 122 4.77 -1.30 3.69
CA ASP A 122 5.24 0.04 4.07
C ASP A 122 6.50 0.04 4.96
N ARG A 123 6.87 -1.12 5.53
CA ARG A 123 8.07 -1.26 6.36
C ARG A 123 9.35 -0.97 5.57
N SER A 124 9.93 0.20 5.77
CA SER A 124 11.26 0.51 5.24
C SER A 124 12.29 -0.46 5.85
N GLY A 125 13.20 -0.98 5.03
CA GLY A 125 14.34 -1.77 5.53
C GLY A 125 15.23 -0.93 6.44
N PRO A 126 16.09 -1.54 7.28
CA PRO A 126 17.07 -0.76 8.03
C PRO A 126 17.89 0.09 7.05
N ALA A 127 17.95 1.40 7.31
CA ALA A 127 18.84 2.29 6.56
C ALA A 127 20.27 1.79 6.80
N GLY A 128 20.86 1.19 5.77
CA GLY A 128 22.20 0.61 5.84
C GLY A 128 23.21 1.63 6.36
N ARG A 129 24.04 1.16 7.30
CA ARG A 129 25.19 1.86 7.85
C ARG A 129 26.45 1.40 7.15
#